data_AF-A0A0L7LIF1-F1
#
_entry.id   AF-A0A0L7LIF1-F1
#
_cell.length_a   1.000
_cell.length_b   1.000
_cell.length_c   1.000
_cell.angle_alpha   90.00
_cell.angle_beta   90.00
_cell.angle_gamma   90.00
#
_symmetry.space_group_name_H-M   'P 1'
#
loop_
_entity.id
_entity.type
_entity.pdbx_description
1 polymer ?
#
loop_
_entity_poly.entity_id
_entity_poly.type
_entity_poly.pdbx_seq_one_letter_code
_entity_poly.pdbx_strand_id
1 'polypeptide(L)'
;EWKEKVEIEDHEEDDTITYKKRDTFLFRPDLSGPGLTGEEVGTILAVHRDKPAMLNMVGKALNGIFDSPADVFLRTKVLDILFRGIIMNCAQTDFAPKAVCTQFKKEAVPGMLFEPNNQFRFSLFGTNVMDVGSVVAIDGAPQMNIWRDSCNEYQGTDGTVFPPFLTMNDRLQSFKPWYQKKTSYSGIRTNRYIANIGDFANDPELQCFCKEPTACPPKGLMDLSSCVGAPLYASLPHFLDCDPEVMNKISGTPMVAKQRVQFNMELLRTEKLGLALNKTFVKMLKNQLFIPKRIVSVLRWWLIALGSLGAMVSMLHFYKGNNNMYENFGKNIS
;
A
#
# COMPACT_ATOMS: atom_id res chain seq x y z
N GLU A 1 12.37 4.73 0.95
CA GLU A 1 10.90 4.83 1.01
C GLU A 1 10.53 6.05 1.85
N TRP A 2 9.51 6.79 1.44
CA TRP A 2 8.94 7.92 2.17
C TRP A 2 7.44 7.68 2.32
N LYS A 3 6.95 7.57 3.57
CA LYS A 3 5.54 7.28 3.87
C LYS A 3 4.86 8.53 4.39
N GLU A 4 3.71 8.87 3.85
CA GLU A 4 2.89 9.99 4.30
C GLU A 4 1.43 9.55 4.47
N LYS A 5 0.73 10.18 5.42
CA LYS A 5 -0.73 10.05 5.59
C LYS A 5 -1.36 11.34 5.11
N VAL A 6 -2.19 11.25 4.08
CA VAL A 6 -2.88 12.39 3.45
C VAL A 6 -4.39 12.23 3.65
N GLU A 7 -5.14 13.33 3.51
CA GLU A 7 -6.61 13.31 3.65
C GLU A 7 -7.06 12.69 4.98
N ILE A 8 -6.47 13.16 6.08
CA ILE A 8 -6.75 12.64 7.43
C ILE A 8 -8.04 13.28 7.96
N GLU A 9 -9.00 12.44 8.33
CA GLU A 9 -10.27 12.79 8.96
C GLU A 9 -10.37 12.10 10.34
N ASP A 10 -10.83 12.84 11.34
CA ASP A 10 -10.93 12.39 12.74
C ASP A 10 -12.42 12.27 13.11
N HIS A 11 -12.82 11.10 13.59
CA HIS A 11 -14.19 10.74 13.92
C HIS A 11 -14.31 10.58 15.45
N GLU A 12 -14.82 11.61 16.11
CA GLU A 12 -14.89 11.66 17.57
C GLU A 12 -15.97 10.73 18.15
N GLU A 13 -16.97 10.40 17.35
CA GLU A 13 -18.11 9.57 17.72
C GLU A 13 -17.73 8.11 18.01
N ASP A 14 -16.75 7.58 17.28
CA ASP A 14 -16.31 6.20 17.37
C ASP A 14 -14.80 6.04 17.67
N ASP A 15 -14.13 7.15 18.00
CA ASP A 15 -12.69 7.23 18.28
C ASP A 15 -11.83 6.67 17.12
N THR A 16 -12.24 6.89 15.87
CA THR A 16 -11.53 6.43 14.67
C THR A 16 -10.88 7.56 13.86
N ILE A 17 -9.88 7.22 13.06
CA ILE A 17 -9.23 8.14 12.13
C ILE A 17 -9.19 7.47 10.76
N THR A 18 -9.69 8.15 9.73
CA THR A 18 -9.59 7.73 8.33
C THR A 18 -8.48 8.50 7.65
N TYR A 19 -7.65 7.84 6.85
CA TYR A 19 -6.69 8.54 5.99
C TYR A 19 -6.28 7.71 4.78
N LYS A 20 -5.63 8.37 3.82
CA LYS A 20 -4.95 7.71 2.70
C LYS A 20 -3.46 7.63 2.94
N LYS A 21 -2.89 6.44 2.77
CA LYS A 21 -1.44 6.23 2.85
C LYS A 21 -0.82 6.47 1.49
N ARG A 22 0.22 7.29 1.46
CA ARG A 22 1.03 7.55 0.26
C ARG A 22 2.46 7.07 0.51
N ASP A 23 2.81 5.97 -0.14
CA ASP A 23 4.17 5.43 -0.13
C ASP A 23 4.91 5.89 -1.39
N THR A 24 6.04 6.58 -1.21
CA THR A 24 6.91 7.04 -2.30
C THR A 24 8.23 6.30 -2.24
N PHE A 25 8.57 5.60 -3.34
CA PHE A 25 9.83 4.88 -3.48
C PHE A 25 10.81 5.72 -4.30
N LEU A 26 11.94 6.07 -3.68
CA LEU A 26 13.02 6.83 -4.30
C LEU A 26 14.20 5.87 -4.52
N PHE A 27 14.60 5.70 -5.77
CA PHE A 27 15.75 4.88 -6.10
C PHE A 27 17.04 5.54 -5.58
N ARG A 28 17.91 4.74 -4.95
CA ARG A 28 19.18 5.19 -4.35
C ARG A 28 20.33 4.38 -4.97
N PRO A 29 20.94 4.89 -6.07
CA PRO A 29 22.04 4.20 -6.74
C PRO A 29 23.23 3.97 -5.79
N ASP A 30 23.47 4.90 -4.87
CA ASP A 30 24.54 4.87 -3.89
C ASP A 30 24.39 3.76 -2.83
N LEU A 31 23.17 3.24 -2.63
CA LEU A 31 22.88 2.12 -1.73
C LEU A 31 22.55 0.82 -2.48
N SER A 32 22.69 0.83 -3.81
CA SER A 32 22.41 -0.32 -4.66
C SER A 32 23.69 -1.14 -4.87
N GLY A 33 23.53 -2.41 -5.23
CA GLY A 33 24.67 -3.28 -5.57
C GLY A 33 25.51 -2.72 -6.72
N PRO A 34 26.80 -3.07 -6.83
CA PRO A 34 27.67 -2.53 -7.87
C PRO A 34 27.10 -2.76 -9.27
N GLY A 35 26.97 -1.68 -10.06
CA GLY A 35 26.43 -1.73 -11.42
C GLY A 35 24.90 -1.81 -11.50
N LEU A 36 24.18 -1.82 -10.38
CA LEU A 36 22.71 -1.80 -10.37
C LEU A 36 22.18 -0.36 -10.51
N THR A 37 21.40 -0.17 -11.56
CA THR A 37 20.79 1.08 -12.01
C THR A 37 19.27 1.07 -11.90
N GLY A 38 18.66 -0.10 -11.65
CA GLY A 38 17.20 -0.28 -11.64
C GLY A 38 16.61 -0.52 -13.04
N GLU A 39 17.43 -0.34 -14.08
CA GLU A 39 17.04 -0.52 -15.48
C GLU A 39 17.42 -1.91 -16.00
N GLU A 40 17.90 -2.80 -15.13
CA GLU A 40 18.22 -4.19 -15.48
C GLU A 40 16.99 -4.91 -16.01
N VAL A 41 17.19 -5.81 -16.97
CA VAL A 41 16.11 -6.62 -17.54
C VAL A 41 15.84 -7.80 -16.62
N GLY A 42 14.69 -7.77 -15.95
CA GLY A 42 14.10 -8.90 -15.24
C GLY A 42 13.18 -9.70 -16.15
N THR A 43 12.90 -10.94 -15.73
CA THR A 43 12.01 -11.84 -16.44
C THR A 43 10.84 -12.22 -15.55
N ILE A 44 9.62 -12.12 -16.08
CA ILE A 44 8.41 -12.64 -15.44
C ILE A 44 7.72 -13.64 -16.37
N LEU A 45 7.17 -14.72 -15.81
CA LEU A 45 6.39 -15.68 -16.57
C LEU A 45 5.03 -15.05 -16.94
N ALA A 46 4.73 -14.98 -18.24
CA ALA A 46 3.41 -14.58 -18.70
C ALA A 46 2.39 -15.69 -18.33
N VAL A 47 1.35 -15.30 -17.60
CA VAL A 47 0.37 -16.20 -16.98
C VAL A 47 -0.29 -17.15 -17.99
N HIS A 48 -0.18 -18.46 -17.74
CA HIS A 48 -0.75 -19.50 -18.58
C HIS A 48 -1.29 -20.67 -17.74
N ARG A 49 -2.35 -20.43 -16.95
CA ARG A 49 -2.84 -21.46 -16.02
C ARG A 49 -4.33 -21.78 -16.14
N ASP A 50 -5.20 -20.79 -16.34
CA ASP A 50 -6.60 -21.00 -15.93
C ASP A 50 -7.52 -21.60 -16.99
N LYS A 51 -7.15 -21.55 -18.29
CA LYS A 51 -8.02 -22.06 -19.37
C LYS A 51 -7.24 -22.79 -20.48
N PRO A 52 -6.89 -24.09 -20.32
CA PRO A 52 -6.18 -24.87 -21.33
C PRO A 52 -6.91 -25.02 -22.67
N ALA A 53 -8.24 -24.80 -22.69
CA ALA A 53 -9.00 -24.75 -23.95
C ALA A 53 -8.75 -23.47 -24.77
N MET A 54 -8.20 -22.42 -24.15
CA MET A 54 -8.03 -21.10 -24.76
C MET A 54 -6.56 -20.78 -25.10
N LEU A 55 -5.63 -21.73 -24.98
CA LEU A 55 -4.19 -21.47 -25.08
C LEU A 55 -3.78 -20.88 -26.43
N ASN A 56 -4.39 -21.34 -27.51
CA ASN A 56 -4.15 -20.78 -28.85
C ASN A 56 -4.62 -19.33 -28.97
N MET A 57 -5.72 -18.97 -28.30
CA MET A 57 -6.21 -17.58 -28.25
C MET A 57 -5.31 -16.73 -27.34
N VAL A 58 -4.88 -17.28 -26.20
CA VAL A 58 -3.98 -16.61 -25.26
C VAL A 58 -2.63 -16.33 -25.93
N GLY A 59 -2.06 -17.27 -26.67
CA GLY A 59 -0.81 -17.04 -27.42
C GLY A 59 -0.93 -15.90 -28.44
N LYS A 60 -2.03 -15.85 -29.20
CA LYS A 60 -2.31 -14.72 -30.12
C LYS A 60 -2.53 -13.41 -29.38
N ALA A 61 -3.19 -13.44 -28.22
CA ALA A 61 -3.39 -12.26 -27.40
C ALA A 61 -2.07 -11.72 -26.85
N LEU A 62 -1.20 -12.59 -26.33
CA LEU A 62 0.13 -12.21 -25.83
C LEU A 62 0.99 -11.59 -26.93
N ASN A 63 0.97 -12.14 -28.15
CA ASN A 63 1.69 -11.56 -29.28
C ASN A 63 1.19 -10.15 -29.64
N GLY A 64 -0.10 -9.89 -29.56
CA GLY A 64 -0.61 -8.53 -29.82
C GLY A 64 -0.41 -7.57 -28.64
N ILE A 65 -0.58 -8.04 -27.41
CA ILE A 65 -0.52 -7.21 -26.20
C ILE A 65 0.90 -6.80 -25.84
N PHE A 66 1.87 -7.68 -26.08
CA PHE A 66 3.28 -7.49 -25.73
C PHE A 66 4.19 -7.41 -26.98
N ASP A 67 3.61 -7.04 -28.13
CA ASP A 67 4.33 -6.81 -29.39
C ASP A 67 5.27 -7.97 -29.80
N SER A 68 4.74 -9.20 -29.75
CA SER A 68 5.39 -10.47 -30.14
C SER A 68 6.66 -10.78 -29.33
N PRO A 69 6.52 -11.16 -28.05
CA PRO A 69 7.66 -11.54 -27.22
C PRO A 69 8.36 -12.78 -27.78
N ALA A 70 9.67 -12.88 -27.58
CA ALA A 70 10.49 -13.98 -28.11
C ALA A 70 10.12 -15.36 -27.53
N ASP A 71 9.57 -15.38 -26.32
CA ASP A 71 9.10 -16.58 -25.61
C ASP A 71 8.02 -16.19 -24.58
N VAL A 72 7.59 -17.16 -23.77
CA VAL A 72 6.61 -16.95 -22.67
C VAL A 72 7.14 -16.11 -21.52
N PHE A 73 8.41 -15.69 -21.59
CA PHE A 73 9.08 -14.91 -20.58
C PHE A 73 9.10 -13.44 -20.99
N LEU A 74 8.31 -12.63 -20.29
CA LEU A 74 8.33 -11.20 -20.49
C LEU A 74 9.60 -10.63 -19.86
N ARG A 75 10.48 -10.11 -20.72
CA ARG A 75 11.70 -9.41 -20.35
C ARG A 75 11.43 -7.92 -20.30
N THR A 76 11.50 -7.33 -19.10
CA THR A 76 11.24 -5.90 -18.90
C THR A 76 12.10 -5.36 -17.76
N LYS A 77 12.14 -4.04 -17.58
CA LYS A 77 12.98 -3.41 -16.57
C LYS A 77 12.47 -3.75 -15.18
N VAL A 78 13.37 -4.01 -14.23
CA VAL A 78 13.02 -4.34 -12.84
C VAL A 78 12.13 -3.26 -12.23
N LEU A 79 12.43 -1.98 -12.46
CA LEU A 79 11.57 -0.89 -11.98
C LEU A 79 10.16 -0.88 -12.61
N ASP A 80 9.98 -1.42 -13.82
CA ASP A 80 8.65 -1.56 -14.44
C ASP A 80 7.86 -2.68 -13.78
N ILE A 81 8.50 -3.81 -13.46
CA ILE A 81 7.84 -4.91 -12.75
C ILE A 81 7.38 -4.46 -11.35
N LEU A 82 8.25 -3.75 -10.64
CA LEU A 82 8.03 -3.42 -9.23
C LEU A 82 7.15 -2.19 -9.04
N PHE A 83 7.41 -1.08 -9.77
CA PHE A 83 6.85 0.23 -9.42
C PHE A 83 6.17 0.95 -10.59
N ARG A 84 6.86 1.09 -11.73
CA ARG A 84 6.35 1.89 -12.85
C ARG A 84 5.21 1.17 -13.57
N GLY A 85 5.19 -0.16 -13.50
CA GLY A 85 4.19 -1.00 -14.12
C GLY A 85 4.49 -1.38 -15.56
N ILE A 86 3.99 -2.54 -15.95
CA ILE A 86 4.13 -3.12 -17.30
C ILE A 86 2.99 -2.62 -18.17
N ILE A 87 3.32 -2.10 -19.35
CA ILE A 87 2.35 -1.61 -20.32
C ILE A 87 1.82 -2.78 -21.14
N MET A 88 0.49 -2.91 -21.22
CA MET A 88 -0.20 -3.83 -22.11
C MET A 88 -0.86 -3.05 -23.26
N ASN A 89 -0.48 -3.38 -24.50
CA ASN A 89 -1.00 -2.72 -25.69
C ASN A 89 -2.40 -3.26 -26.04
N CYS A 90 -3.42 -2.50 -25.66
CA CYS A 90 -4.82 -2.83 -25.91
C CYS A 90 -5.44 -2.02 -27.06
N ALA A 91 -4.63 -1.29 -27.83
CA ALA A 91 -5.05 -0.62 -29.05
C ALA A 91 -5.13 -1.55 -30.28
N GLN A 92 -4.77 -2.83 -30.10
CA GLN A 92 -4.79 -3.82 -31.16
C GLN A 92 -6.22 -4.09 -31.68
N THR A 93 -6.37 -4.16 -32.99
CA THR A 93 -7.66 -4.43 -33.66
C THR A 93 -7.99 -5.91 -33.74
N ASP A 94 -6.99 -6.77 -33.57
CA ASP A 94 -7.15 -8.21 -33.62
C ASP A 94 -8.07 -8.73 -32.50
N PHE A 95 -8.89 -9.72 -32.85
CA PHE A 95 -9.92 -10.24 -31.96
C PHE A 95 -9.36 -10.73 -30.62
N ALA A 96 -8.24 -11.46 -30.62
CA ALA A 96 -7.70 -12.08 -29.41
C ALA A 96 -7.15 -11.06 -28.38
N PRO A 97 -6.23 -10.13 -28.75
CA PRO A 97 -5.84 -9.02 -27.87
C PRO A 97 -7.03 -8.19 -27.38
N LYS A 98 -7.93 -7.83 -28.30
CA LYS A 98 -9.09 -6.99 -27.98
C LYS A 98 -10.05 -7.66 -26.99
N ALA A 99 -10.29 -8.96 -27.15
CA ALA A 99 -11.15 -9.73 -26.24
C ALA A 99 -10.55 -9.81 -24.83
N VAL A 100 -9.24 -10.07 -24.72
CA VAL A 100 -8.53 -10.12 -23.42
C VAL A 100 -8.54 -8.75 -22.73
N CYS A 101 -8.23 -7.68 -23.45
CA CYS A 101 -8.27 -6.31 -22.93
C CYS A 101 -9.68 -5.88 -22.50
N THR A 102 -10.72 -6.30 -23.24
CA THR A 102 -12.11 -6.05 -22.87
C THR A 102 -12.49 -6.78 -21.58
N GLN A 103 -12.00 -8.01 -21.41
CA GLN A 103 -12.23 -8.79 -20.20
C GLN A 103 -11.55 -8.15 -18.98
N PHE A 104 -10.28 -7.73 -19.09
CA PHE A 104 -9.60 -7.02 -18.01
C PHE A 104 -10.31 -5.73 -17.61
N LYS A 105 -10.83 -4.97 -18.59
CA LYS A 105 -11.64 -3.77 -18.32
C LYS A 105 -12.92 -4.08 -17.54
N LYS A 106 -13.55 -5.22 -17.83
CA LYS A 106 -14.79 -5.66 -17.18
C LYS A 106 -14.55 -6.21 -15.77
N GLU A 107 -13.44 -6.90 -15.57
CA GLU A 107 -13.10 -7.55 -14.29
C GLU A 107 -12.45 -6.60 -13.27
N ALA A 108 -12.03 -5.39 -13.69
CA ALA A 108 -11.42 -4.37 -12.83
C ALA A 108 -10.30 -4.96 -11.94
N VAL A 109 -9.37 -5.68 -12.58
CA VAL A 109 -8.31 -6.43 -11.90
C VAL A 109 -7.54 -5.52 -10.94
N PRO A 110 -7.46 -5.85 -9.64
CA PRO A 110 -6.72 -5.07 -8.65
C PRO A 110 -5.26 -4.85 -9.08
N GLY A 111 -4.76 -3.62 -8.97
CA GLY A 111 -3.40 -3.25 -9.38
C GLY A 111 -3.22 -2.94 -10.87
N MET A 112 -4.28 -2.99 -11.68
CA MET A 112 -4.28 -2.46 -13.06
C MET A 112 -4.82 -1.03 -13.12
N LEU A 113 -4.04 -0.11 -13.70
CA LEU A 113 -4.45 1.27 -13.99
C LEU A 113 -4.79 1.42 -15.47
N PHE A 114 -5.92 2.07 -15.77
CA PHE A 114 -6.37 2.37 -17.14
C PHE A 114 -5.89 3.74 -17.57
N GLU A 115 -5.12 3.80 -18.67
CA GLU A 115 -4.62 5.06 -19.22
C GLU A 115 -5.53 5.59 -20.37
N PRO A 116 -5.61 6.92 -20.56
CA PRO A 116 -6.47 7.54 -21.58
C PRO A 116 -6.20 7.09 -23.03
N ASN A 117 -5.01 6.55 -23.31
CA ASN A 117 -4.57 6.00 -24.60
C ASN A 117 -4.96 4.53 -24.81
N ASN A 118 -5.87 3.97 -24.00
CA ASN A 118 -6.31 2.58 -24.06
C ASN A 118 -5.19 1.57 -23.77
N GLN A 119 -4.29 1.93 -22.86
CA GLN A 119 -3.25 1.04 -22.31
C GLN A 119 -3.57 0.66 -20.86
N PHE A 120 -3.11 -0.51 -20.45
CA PHE A 120 -3.14 -0.93 -19.04
C PHE A 120 -1.74 -0.90 -18.46
N ARG A 121 -1.63 -0.50 -17.20
CA ARG A 121 -0.40 -0.51 -16.40
C ARG A 121 -0.61 -1.40 -15.19
N PHE A 122 0.21 -2.44 -15.04
CA PHE A 122 0.18 -3.35 -13.89
C PHE A 122 1.49 -3.28 -13.11
N SER A 123 1.43 -3.02 -11.79
CA SER A 123 2.60 -2.97 -10.90
C SER A 123 2.37 -3.82 -9.65
N LEU A 124 3.42 -4.50 -9.16
CA LEU A 124 3.33 -5.30 -7.92
C LEU A 124 3.08 -4.45 -6.67
N PHE A 125 3.58 -3.21 -6.63
CA PHE A 125 3.37 -2.28 -5.52
C PHE A 125 2.46 -1.12 -5.94
N GLY A 126 1.14 -1.35 -5.89
CA GLY A 126 0.13 -0.32 -6.11
C GLY A 126 -0.10 0.59 -4.90
N THR A 127 -0.92 1.64 -5.07
CA THR A 127 -1.36 2.52 -3.99
C THR A 127 -2.41 1.83 -3.13
N ASN A 128 -2.07 1.48 -1.90
CA ASN A 128 -3.04 0.95 -0.92
C ASN A 128 -3.30 1.96 0.19
N VAL A 129 -4.58 2.11 0.52
CA VAL A 129 -5.10 2.85 1.68
C VAL A 129 -5.02 1.94 2.90
N MET A 130 -4.57 2.46 4.04
CA MET A 130 -4.45 1.72 5.31
C MET A 130 -4.79 2.68 6.45
N ASP A 131 -5.34 2.21 7.57
CA ASP A 131 -5.69 3.01 8.77
C ASP A 131 -4.78 2.72 9.99
N VAL A 132 -4.69 3.66 10.94
CA VAL A 132 -3.76 3.64 12.09
C VAL A 132 -4.47 3.05 13.28
N GLY A 133 -3.79 2.17 13.99
CA GLY A 133 -4.38 1.43 15.09
C GLY A 133 -4.97 0.13 14.58
N SER A 134 -5.85 -0.51 15.36
CA SER A 134 -6.58 -1.66 14.86
C SER A 134 -7.35 -1.28 13.61
N VAL A 135 -7.12 -1.97 12.50
CA VAL A 135 -7.82 -1.68 11.23
C VAL A 135 -9.29 -2.03 11.40
N VAL A 136 -10.16 -1.02 11.30
CA VAL A 136 -11.62 -1.18 11.46
C VAL A 136 -12.28 -1.48 10.11
N ALA A 137 -11.81 -0.81 9.05
CA ALA A 137 -12.28 -1.03 7.68
C ALA A 137 -11.17 -0.70 6.68
N ILE A 138 -11.29 -1.22 5.46
CA ILE A 138 -10.51 -0.78 4.30
C ILE A 138 -11.52 -0.48 3.19
N ASP A 139 -11.42 0.71 2.58
CA ASP A 139 -12.37 1.19 1.56
C ASP A 139 -13.84 1.09 1.98
N GLY A 140 -14.12 1.33 3.27
CA GLY A 140 -15.45 1.25 3.86
C GLY A 140 -15.97 -0.18 4.13
N ALA A 141 -15.21 -1.22 3.77
CA ALA A 141 -15.53 -2.60 4.08
C ALA A 141 -14.92 -3.01 5.43
N PRO A 142 -15.69 -3.54 6.41
CA PRO A 142 -15.18 -3.92 7.73
C PRO A 142 -14.48 -5.29 7.75
N GLN A 143 -14.56 -6.05 6.66
CA GLN A 143 -13.88 -7.32 6.47
C GLN A 143 -13.58 -7.52 4.98
N MET A 144 -12.60 -8.38 4.68
CA MET A 144 -12.32 -8.83 3.33
C MET A 144 -13.43 -9.75 2.82
N ASN A 145 -13.43 -10.01 1.52
CA ASN A 145 -14.34 -10.97 0.86
C ASN A 145 -13.55 -11.98 -0.01
N ILE A 146 -12.27 -12.18 0.32
CA ILE A 146 -11.32 -12.95 -0.49
C ILE A 146 -11.17 -14.37 0.06
N TRP A 147 -11.18 -14.50 1.38
CA TRP A 147 -10.95 -15.74 2.10
C TRP A 147 -12.25 -16.34 2.60
N ARG A 148 -12.16 -17.44 3.34
CA ARG A 148 -13.32 -18.03 4.04
C ARG A 148 -13.35 -17.60 5.50
N ASP A 149 -14.53 -17.65 6.09
CA ASP A 149 -14.72 -17.56 7.55
C ASP A 149 -13.96 -16.39 8.21
N SER A 150 -13.28 -16.65 9.32
CA SER A 150 -12.54 -15.65 10.11
C SER A 150 -11.31 -15.09 9.42
N CYS A 151 -10.81 -15.70 8.35
CA CYS A 151 -9.65 -15.19 7.61
C CYS A 151 -9.96 -13.88 6.87
N ASN A 152 -11.24 -13.50 6.74
CA ASN A 152 -11.62 -12.21 6.19
C ASN A 152 -11.53 -11.04 7.18
N GLU A 153 -11.43 -11.33 8.49
CA GLU A 153 -11.37 -10.29 9.50
C GLU A 153 -10.06 -9.50 9.42
N TYR A 154 -10.15 -8.17 9.48
CA TYR A 154 -8.96 -7.34 9.67
C TYR A 154 -8.46 -7.50 11.10
N GLN A 155 -7.29 -8.13 11.20
CA GLN A 155 -6.69 -8.49 12.47
C GLN A 155 -5.37 -7.71 12.65
N GLY A 156 -5.35 -6.78 13.61
CA GLY A 156 -4.16 -6.00 13.96
C GLY A 156 -4.09 -4.63 13.31
N THR A 157 -2.87 -4.13 13.11
CA THR A 157 -2.61 -2.75 12.67
C THR A 157 -1.99 -2.69 11.28
N ASP A 158 -1.86 -1.49 10.72
CA ASP A 158 -1.13 -1.22 9.47
C ASP A 158 0.38 -1.52 9.51
N GLY A 159 0.88 -2.05 10.64
CA GLY A 159 2.29 -2.39 10.83
C GLY A 159 3.20 -1.19 11.10
N THR A 160 2.66 0.04 11.16
CA THR A 160 3.44 1.23 11.52
C THR A 160 3.34 1.57 13.00
N VAL A 161 2.20 1.27 13.62
CA VAL A 161 1.93 1.49 15.04
C VAL A 161 1.43 0.18 15.63
N PHE A 162 1.98 -0.22 16.78
CA PHE A 162 1.50 -1.37 17.55
C PHE A 162 0.91 -0.88 18.87
N PRO A 163 -0.09 -1.59 19.44
CA PRO A 163 -0.62 -1.21 20.74
C PRO A 163 0.50 -1.24 21.79
N PRO A 164 0.52 -0.28 22.74
CA PRO A 164 1.53 -0.28 23.79
C PRO A 164 1.33 -1.45 24.76
N PHE A 165 2.36 -1.77 25.54
CA PHE A 165 2.33 -2.77 26.63
C PHE A 165 2.17 -4.24 26.21
N LEU A 166 2.69 -4.59 25.03
CA LEU A 166 2.65 -5.97 24.55
C LEU A 166 3.34 -6.94 25.53
N THR A 167 2.69 -8.07 25.79
CA THR A 167 3.25 -9.18 26.56
C THR A 167 3.84 -10.24 25.64
N MET A 168 4.59 -11.21 26.20
CA MET A 168 5.08 -12.37 25.43
C MET A 168 3.94 -13.26 24.92
N ASN A 169 2.75 -13.15 25.52
CA ASN A 169 1.57 -13.91 25.12
C ASN A 169 0.70 -13.13 24.11
N ASP A 170 0.98 -11.84 23.90
CA ASP A 170 0.19 -11.03 23.00
C ASP A 170 0.53 -11.40 21.57
N ARG A 171 -0.48 -11.86 20.84
CA ARG A 171 -0.38 -12.14 19.42
C ARG A 171 -0.51 -10.80 18.70
N LEU A 172 0.60 -10.30 18.17
CA LEU A 172 0.54 -9.28 17.13
C LEU A 172 -0.20 -9.88 15.94
N GLN A 173 -1.21 -9.18 15.43
CA GLN A 173 -2.09 -9.81 14.45
C GLN A 173 -1.78 -9.42 13.00
N SER A 174 -0.96 -8.39 12.77
CA SER A 174 -0.43 -8.09 11.43
C SER A 174 0.59 -9.18 11.06
N PHE A 175 0.14 -10.20 10.30
CA PHE A 175 0.87 -11.41 9.89
C PHE A 175 1.25 -12.41 11.00
N LYS A 176 0.48 -12.45 12.11
CA LYS A 176 0.69 -13.37 13.27
C LYS A 176 2.18 -13.66 13.60
N PRO A 177 3.09 -12.66 13.74
CA PRO A 177 4.50 -12.94 13.93
C PRO A 177 4.73 -13.65 15.27
N TRP A 178 5.54 -14.71 15.23
CA TRP A 178 5.82 -15.56 16.37
C TRP A 178 6.89 -14.94 17.25
N TYR A 179 6.64 -14.88 18.56
CA TYR A 179 7.66 -14.51 19.52
C TYR A 179 8.83 -15.49 19.44
N GLN A 180 10.03 -14.96 19.30
CA GLN A 180 11.25 -15.75 19.26
C GLN A 180 12.01 -15.67 20.59
N LYS A 181 12.36 -14.45 21.01
CA LYS A 181 13.18 -14.22 22.22
C LYS A 181 13.18 -12.76 22.65
N LYS A 182 13.58 -12.51 23.91
CA LYS A 182 14.01 -11.19 24.37
C LYS A 182 15.30 -10.79 23.66
N THR A 183 15.44 -9.51 23.34
CA THR A 183 16.62 -8.93 22.72
C THR A 183 16.82 -7.50 23.21
N SER A 184 17.81 -6.81 22.68
CA SER A 184 18.02 -5.39 22.91
C SER A 184 18.50 -4.72 21.63
N TYR A 185 18.06 -3.48 21.40
CA TYR A 185 18.52 -2.66 20.30
C TYR A 185 18.89 -1.28 20.84
N SER A 186 20.13 -0.84 20.61
CA SER A 186 20.63 0.47 21.08
C SER A 186 20.39 0.74 22.58
N GLY A 187 20.56 -0.27 23.43
CA GLY A 187 20.36 -0.17 24.89
C GLY A 187 18.91 -0.34 25.37
N ILE A 188 17.95 -0.37 24.44
CA ILE A 188 16.52 -0.55 24.74
C ILE A 188 16.20 -2.05 24.75
N ARG A 189 15.50 -2.52 25.79
CA ARG A 189 15.05 -3.91 25.90
C ARG A 189 13.84 -4.12 24.99
N THR A 190 13.92 -5.12 24.12
CA THR A 190 12.88 -5.40 23.13
C THR A 190 12.56 -6.90 23.11
N ASN A 191 11.41 -7.24 22.55
CA ASN A 191 11.08 -8.61 22.18
C ASN A 191 11.24 -8.75 20.67
N ARG A 192 11.85 -9.86 20.25
CA ARG A 192 12.00 -10.23 18.86
C ARG A 192 10.86 -11.14 18.44
N TYR A 193 10.15 -10.73 17.40
CA TYR A 193 9.13 -11.51 16.71
C TYR A 193 9.57 -11.79 15.28
N ILE A 194 9.16 -12.93 14.72
CA ILE A 194 9.49 -13.36 13.36
C ILE A 194 8.21 -13.64 12.57
N ALA A 195 8.17 -13.23 11.30
CA ALA A 195 7.07 -13.61 10.43
C ALA A 195 7.22 -15.06 9.96
N ASN A 196 6.11 -15.80 9.88
CA ASN A 196 6.03 -17.11 9.25
C ASN A 196 4.71 -17.22 8.49
N ILE A 197 4.74 -17.85 7.31
CA ILE A 197 3.52 -18.11 6.53
C ILE A 197 2.74 -19.28 7.15
N GLY A 198 3.42 -20.25 7.75
CA GLY A 198 2.79 -21.40 8.39
C GLY A 198 2.41 -22.52 7.42
N ASP A 199 1.53 -23.40 7.90
CA ASP A 199 1.03 -24.57 7.19
C ASP A 199 -0.50 -24.55 7.15
N PHE A 200 -1.06 -24.02 6.07
CA PHE A 200 -2.50 -23.84 5.95
C PHE A 200 -3.28 -25.16 5.86
N ALA A 201 -2.63 -26.24 5.41
CA ALA A 201 -3.28 -27.53 5.28
C ALA A 201 -3.49 -28.20 6.64
N ASN A 202 -2.55 -28.01 7.58
CA ASN A 202 -2.53 -28.72 8.86
C ASN A 202 -2.87 -27.85 10.07
N ASP A 203 -2.96 -26.52 9.91
CA ASP A 203 -3.39 -25.60 10.97
C ASP A 203 -4.87 -25.19 10.77
N PRO A 204 -5.79 -25.63 11.65
CA PRO A 204 -7.20 -25.27 11.56
C PRO A 204 -7.47 -23.77 11.62
N GLU A 205 -6.63 -22.97 12.29
CA GLU A 205 -6.77 -21.51 12.32
C GLU A 205 -6.41 -20.84 10.99
N LEU A 206 -5.63 -21.54 10.13
CA LEU A 206 -5.12 -20.99 8.86
C LEU A 206 -5.77 -21.62 7.63
N GLN A 207 -6.53 -22.71 7.80
CA GLN A 207 -7.17 -23.42 6.70
C GLN A 207 -8.12 -22.54 5.87
N CYS A 208 -8.67 -21.48 6.47
CA CYS A 208 -9.52 -20.53 5.78
C CYS A 208 -8.79 -19.65 4.74
N PHE A 209 -7.45 -19.62 4.74
CA PHE A 209 -6.63 -19.03 3.67
C PHE A 209 -6.52 -19.93 2.44
N CYS A 210 -6.94 -21.20 2.54
CA CYS A 210 -7.06 -22.07 1.37
C CYS A 210 -8.38 -21.81 0.64
N LYS A 211 -8.30 -21.74 -0.70
CA LYS A 211 -9.47 -21.58 -1.59
C LYS A 211 -10.53 -22.66 -1.31
N GLU A 212 -10.09 -23.90 -1.14
CA GLU A 212 -10.92 -25.02 -0.69
C GLU A 212 -10.15 -25.83 0.37
N PRO A 213 -10.82 -26.44 1.36
CA PRO A 213 -10.17 -27.22 2.42
C PRO A 213 -9.24 -28.34 1.92
N THR A 214 -9.54 -28.88 0.75
CA THR A 214 -8.80 -29.97 0.09
C THR A 214 -7.73 -29.49 -0.88
N ALA A 215 -7.67 -28.18 -1.17
CA ALA A 215 -6.79 -27.58 -2.15
C ALA A 215 -5.98 -26.43 -1.53
N CYS A 216 -5.24 -26.74 -0.46
CA CYS A 216 -4.30 -25.82 0.16
C CYS A 216 -2.97 -25.77 -0.61
N PRO A 217 -2.30 -24.61 -0.67
CA PRO A 217 -0.92 -24.56 -1.15
C PRO A 217 0.01 -25.37 -0.23
N PRO A 218 1.16 -25.85 -0.75
CA PRO A 218 2.19 -26.46 0.09
C PRO A 218 2.61 -25.54 1.24
N LYS A 219 3.05 -26.14 2.34
CA LYS A 219 3.55 -25.41 3.51
C LYS A 219 4.53 -24.30 3.13
N GLY A 220 4.37 -23.14 3.76
CA GLY A 220 5.20 -21.95 3.55
C GLY A 220 4.88 -21.16 2.27
N LEU A 221 3.86 -21.56 1.50
CA LEU A 221 3.34 -20.80 0.35
C LEU A 221 1.96 -20.25 0.66
N MET A 222 1.68 -19.04 0.18
CA MET A 222 0.36 -18.42 0.22
C MET A 222 -0.09 -18.05 -1.19
N ASP A 223 -1.25 -18.54 -1.60
CA ASP A 223 -1.85 -18.22 -2.89
C ASP A 223 -2.43 -16.80 -2.85
N LEU A 224 -1.95 -15.88 -3.69
CA LEU A 224 -2.42 -14.51 -3.77
C LEU A 224 -3.36 -14.27 -4.96
N SER A 225 -3.75 -15.33 -5.68
CA SER A 225 -4.55 -15.21 -6.92
C SER A 225 -5.87 -14.48 -6.72
N SER A 226 -6.61 -14.80 -5.66
CA SER A 226 -7.88 -14.14 -5.36
C SER A 226 -7.72 -12.67 -4.95
N CYS A 227 -6.55 -12.28 -4.44
CA CYS A 227 -6.28 -10.91 -3.97
C CYS A 227 -5.76 -10.01 -5.10
N VAL A 228 -4.80 -10.51 -5.88
CA VAL A 228 -4.12 -9.73 -6.94
C VAL A 228 -4.77 -9.93 -8.31
N GLY A 229 -5.59 -10.97 -8.48
CA GLY A 229 -6.15 -11.34 -9.78
C GLY A 229 -5.12 -11.94 -10.74
N ALA A 230 -3.96 -12.36 -10.24
CA ALA A 230 -2.87 -13.00 -10.99
C ALA A 230 -2.32 -14.21 -10.19
N PRO A 231 -1.86 -15.30 -10.84
CA PRO A 231 -1.42 -16.53 -10.17
C PRO A 231 -0.06 -16.36 -9.49
N LEU A 232 -0.05 -15.59 -8.42
CA LEU A 232 1.11 -15.28 -7.60
C LEU A 232 1.05 -16.11 -6.33
N TYR A 233 2.20 -16.66 -5.94
CA TYR A 233 2.39 -17.24 -4.61
C TYR A 233 3.39 -16.38 -3.84
N ALA A 234 3.04 -16.05 -2.60
CA ALA A 234 3.99 -15.50 -1.64
C ALA A 234 4.74 -16.63 -0.93
N SER A 235 6.01 -16.39 -0.67
CA SER A 235 6.87 -17.24 0.16
C SER A 235 7.82 -16.36 0.98
N LEU A 236 8.43 -16.92 2.01
CA LEU A 236 9.58 -16.26 2.63
C LEU A 236 10.79 -16.29 1.68
N PRO A 237 11.73 -15.34 1.79
CA PRO A 237 12.91 -15.30 0.92
C PRO A 237 13.61 -16.65 0.83
N HIS A 238 13.97 -17.06 -0.39
CA HIS A 238 14.56 -18.37 -0.68
C HIS A 238 13.71 -19.56 -0.22
N PHE A 239 12.38 -19.41 -0.20
CA PHE A 239 11.45 -20.47 0.23
C PHE A 239 11.77 -21.00 1.62
N LEU A 240 12.25 -20.11 2.50
CA LEU A 240 12.55 -20.46 3.88
C LEU A 240 11.31 -21.02 4.57
N ASP A 241 11.47 -22.14 5.28
CA ASP A 241 10.40 -22.90 5.95
C ASP A 241 9.30 -23.47 5.02
N CYS A 242 9.49 -23.41 3.70
CA CYS A 242 8.61 -24.10 2.75
C CYS A 242 8.79 -25.63 2.82
N ASP A 243 7.79 -26.33 2.28
CA ASP A 243 7.88 -27.78 2.08
C ASP A 243 9.14 -28.15 1.24
N PRO A 244 9.93 -29.17 1.65
CA PRO A 244 11.11 -29.61 0.91
C PRO A 244 10.84 -29.96 -0.55
N GLU A 245 9.65 -30.42 -0.91
CA GLU A 245 9.29 -30.69 -2.30
C GLU A 245 9.30 -29.43 -3.19
N VAL A 246 8.99 -28.27 -2.62
CA VAL A 246 9.07 -26.97 -3.31
C VAL A 246 10.54 -26.64 -3.58
N MET A 247 11.39 -26.81 -2.57
CA MET A 247 12.84 -26.56 -2.66
C MET A 247 13.51 -27.44 -3.70
N ASN A 248 13.17 -28.73 -3.74
CA ASN A 248 13.78 -29.71 -4.63
C ASN A 248 13.54 -29.44 -6.12
N LYS A 249 12.52 -28.65 -6.46
CA LYS A 249 12.17 -28.27 -7.83
C LYS A 249 12.93 -27.03 -8.33
N ILE A 250 13.75 -26.40 -7.49
CA ILE A 250 14.39 -25.11 -7.77
C ILE A 250 15.90 -25.26 -7.65
N SER A 251 16.64 -24.82 -8.68
CA SER A 251 18.11 -24.78 -8.68
C SER A 251 18.62 -23.33 -8.69
N GLY A 252 19.84 -23.10 -8.19
CA GLY A 252 20.54 -21.81 -8.35
C GLY A 252 20.38 -20.78 -7.23
N THR A 253 19.80 -21.12 -6.07
CA THR A 253 19.77 -20.22 -4.91
C THR A 253 20.70 -20.71 -3.80
N PRO A 254 21.54 -19.86 -3.19
CA PRO A 254 22.18 -20.22 -1.93
C PRO A 254 21.09 -20.32 -0.85
N MET A 255 20.83 -21.54 -0.37
CA MET A 255 19.74 -21.88 0.57
C MET A 255 20.00 -21.46 2.02
N VAL A 256 20.73 -20.37 2.25
CA VAL A 256 20.94 -19.84 3.60
C VAL A 256 20.37 -18.44 3.67
N ALA A 257 19.08 -18.35 3.96
CA ALA A 257 18.48 -17.08 4.37
C ALA A 257 19.20 -16.59 5.62
N LYS A 258 20.11 -15.62 5.48
CA LYS A 258 20.87 -15.08 6.61
C LYS A 258 19.96 -14.43 7.65
N GLN A 259 18.81 -13.90 7.22
CA GLN A 259 17.89 -13.16 8.08
C GLN A 259 16.43 -13.41 7.69
N ARG A 260 15.59 -13.63 8.70
CA ARG A 260 14.12 -13.63 8.60
C ARG A 260 13.62 -12.19 8.66
N VAL A 261 12.41 -11.94 8.13
CA VAL A 261 11.65 -10.74 8.48
C VAL A 261 11.46 -10.75 10.00
N GLN A 262 11.96 -9.71 10.67
CA GLN A 262 12.04 -9.62 12.12
C GLN A 262 11.51 -8.27 12.60
N PHE A 263 10.77 -8.29 13.70
CA PHE A 263 10.29 -7.11 14.38
C PHE A 263 10.88 -7.10 15.79
N ASN A 264 11.62 -6.04 16.13
CA ASN A 264 12.11 -5.80 17.48
C ASN A 264 11.22 -4.73 18.11
N MET A 265 10.33 -5.14 19.01
CA MET A 265 9.39 -4.24 19.64
C MET A 265 9.81 -3.93 21.07
N GLU A 266 9.84 -2.65 21.41
CA GLU A 266 10.07 -2.21 22.79
C GLU A 266 8.86 -2.54 23.66
N LEU A 267 9.12 -3.20 24.78
CA LEU A 267 8.12 -3.36 25.82
C LEU A 267 8.31 -2.27 26.86
N LEU A 268 7.42 -1.28 26.86
CA LEU A 268 7.31 -0.34 27.97
C LEU A 268 6.78 -1.12 29.18
N ARG A 269 7.66 -1.52 30.09
CA ARG A 269 7.26 -2.17 31.34
C ARG A 269 6.95 -1.08 32.37
N THR A 270 5.70 -0.62 32.43
CA THR A 270 5.22 0.14 33.59
C THR A 270 4.53 -0.82 34.55
N GLU A 271 5.11 -0.99 35.73
CA GLU A 271 4.39 -1.53 36.88
C GLU A 271 3.17 -0.62 37.12
N LYS A 272 1.97 -1.17 36.96
CA LYS A 272 0.69 -0.49 37.21
C LYS A 272 0.51 0.84 36.49
N LEU A 273 0.36 0.80 35.17
CA LEU A 273 -0.50 1.77 34.50
C LEU A 273 -1.31 1.02 33.45
N GLY A 274 -2.49 0.54 33.85
CA GLY A 274 -3.51 0.07 32.91
C GLY A 274 -3.98 1.27 32.10
N LEU A 275 -3.28 1.56 31.00
CA LEU A 275 -3.79 2.44 29.96
C LEU A 275 -4.63 1.58 29.01
N ALA A 276 -5.86 1.24 29.44
CA ALA A 276 -6.96 1.51 28.53
C ALA A 276 -6.79 2.99 28.16
N LEU A 277 -6.66 3.35 26.88
CA LEU A 277 -6.42 4.73 26.44
C LEU A 277 -7.42 5.65 27.15
N ASN A 278 -6.99 6.23 28.26
CA ASN A 278 -7.85 7.04 29.09
C ASN A 278 -8.13 8.31 28.28
N LYS A 279 -9.36 8.83 28.35
CA LYS A 279 -9.79 10.07 27.68
C LYS A 279 -8.76 11.19 27.79
N THR A 280 -7.92 11.18 28.82
CA THR A 280 -6.75 12.04 29.01
C THR A 280 -5.74 12.04 27.86
N PHE A 281 -5.37 10.90 27.26
CA PHE A 281 -4.34 10.85 26.20
C PHE A 281 -4.89 11.34 24.86
N VAL A 282 -6.12 10.94 24.51
CA VAL A 282 -6.85 11.48 23.36
C VAL A 282 -7.04 13.00 23.52
N LYS A 283 -7.43 13.45 24.73
CA LYS A 283 -7.57 14.87 25.05
C LYS A 283 -6.23 15.62 25.03
N MET A 284 -5.13 14.95 25.36
CA MET A 284 -3.79 15.54 25.26
C MET A 284 -3.37 15.71 23.79
N LEU A 285 -3.53 14.69 22.95
CA LEU A 285 -3.26 14.79 21.50
C LEU A 285 -4.16 15.84 20.83
N LYS A 286 -5.46 15.84 21.16
CA LYS A 286 -6.43 16.81 20.65
C LYS A 286 -6.06 18.24 21.05
N ASN A 287 -5.74 18.48 22.33
CA ASN A 287 -5.45 19.82 22.84
C ASN A 287 -4.05 20.33 22.49
N GLN A 288 -3.05 19.45 22.41
CA GLN A 288 -1.66 19.85 22.18
C GLN A 288 -1.30 19.87 20.68
N LEU A 289 -1.93 19.02 19.87
CA LEU A 289 -1.52 18.83 18.47
C LEU A 289 -2.62 19.27 17.48
N PHE A 290 -3.84 18.74 17.60
CA PHE A 290 -4.87 18.93 16.58
C PHE A 290 -5.57 20.29 16.64
N ILE A 291 -5.95 20.78 17.83
CA ILE A 291 -6.58 22.09 18.01
C ILE A 291 -5.65 23.23 17.55
N PRO A 292 -4.37 23.30 17.97
CA PRO A 292 -3.46 24.33 17.49
C PRO A 292 -3.28 24.30 15.97
N LYS A 293 -3.17 23.10 15.37
CA LYS A 293 -3.05 22.95 13.91
C LYS A 293 -4.29 23.47 13.18
N ARG A 294 -5.50 23.21 13.71
CA ARG A 294 -6.77 23.72 13.15
C ARG A 294 -6.89 25.24 13.29
N ILE A 295 -6.49 25.80 14.43
CA ILE A 295 -6.46 27.25 14.66
C ILE A 295 -5.51 27.94 13.67
N VAL A 296 -4.30 27.41 13.48
CA VAL A 296 -3.33 27.95 12.52
C VAL A 296 -3.88 27.90 11.08
N SER A 297 -4.58 26.84 10.70
CA SER A 297 -5.22 26.72 9.39
C SER A 297 -6.30 27.79 9.16
N VAL A 298 -7.18 28.01 10.14
CA VAL A 298 -8.26 29.00 10.05
C VAL A 298 -7.70 30.43 10.05
N LEU A 299 -6.74 30.73 10.94
CA LEU A 299 -6.08 32.04 11.00
C LEU A 299 -5.40 32.39 9.68
N ARG A 300 -4.77 31.41 9.01
CA ARG A 300 -4.14 31.63 7.70
C ARG A 300 -5.15 32.14 6.67
N TRP A 301 -6.33 31.53 6.58
CA TRP A 301 -7.37 31.95 5.63
C TRP A 301 -8.02 33.29 6.01
N TRP A 302 -8.20 33.56 7.30
CA TRP A 302 -8.68 34.86 7.78
C TRP A 302 -7.73 36.01 7.45
N LEU A 303 -6.42 35.80 7.64
CA LEU A 303 -5.40 36.81 7.30
C LEU A 303 -5.38 37.09 5.78
N ILE A 304 -5.55 36.06 4.96
CA ILE A 304 -5.66 36.21 3.51
C ILE A 304 -6.91 37.01 3.12
N ALA A 305 -8.07 36.72 3.73
CA ALA A 305 -9.33 37.41 3.45
C ALA A 305 -9.32 38.88 3.91
N LEU A 306 -8.74 39.18 5.07
CA LEU A 306 -8.58 40.55 5.54
C LEU A 306 -7.60 41.34 4.68
N GLY A 307 -6.51 40.70 4.23
CA GLY A 307 -5.55 41.30 3.31
C GLY A 307 -6.19 41.63 1.95
N SER A 308 -7.01 40.74 1.39
CA SER A 308 -7.68 40.99 0.11
C SER A 308 -8.76 42.09 0.21
N LEU A 309 -9.53 42.13 1.31
CA LEU A 309 -10.46 43.22 1.58
C LEU A 309 -9.75 44.57 1.73
N GLY A 310 -8.62 44.61 2.45
CA GLY A 310 -7.80 45.81 2.60
C GLY A 310 -7.27 46.33 1.26
N ALA A 311 -6.84 45.43 0.37
CA ALA A 311 -6.41 45.77 -0.98
C ALA A 311 -7.57 46.34 -1.82
N MET A 312 -8.76 45.73 -1.76
CA MET A 312 -9.96 46.25 -2.44
C MET A 312 -10.35 47.65 -1.96
N VAL A 313 -10.38 47.89 -0.65
CA VAL A 313 -10.71 49.20 -0.08
C VAL A 313 -9.69 50.25 -0.49
N SER A 314 -8.40 49.90 -0.47
CA SER A 314 -7.33 50.80 -0.94
C SER A 314 -7.48 51.15 -2.42
N MET A 315 -7.84 50.16 -3.25
CA MET A 315 -8.09 50.37 -4.68
C MET A 315 -9.31 51.28 -4.93
N LEU A 316 -10.38 51.11 -4.16
CA LEU A 316 -11.56 51.98 -4.23
C LEU A 316 -11.24 53.42 -3.79
N HIS A 317 -10.45 53.60 -2.73
CA HIS A 317 -10.01 54.92 -2.29
C HIS A 317 -9.11 55.60 -3.33
N PHE A 318 -8.20 54.85 -3.96
CA PHE A 318 -7.36 55.37 -5.04
C PHE A 318 -8.20 55.79 -6.26
N TYR A 319 -9.17 54.97 -6.66
CA TYR A 319 -10.07 55.29 -7.78
C TYR A 319 -10.94 56.52 -7.49
N LYS A 320 -11.50 56.64 -6.28
CA LYS A 320 -12.29 57.81 -5.86
C LYS A 320 -11.45 59.07 -5.74
N GLY A 321 -10.19 58.94 -5.28
CA GLY A 321 -9.23 60.04 -5.23
C GLY A 321 -8.86 60.58 -6.61
N ASN A 322 -8.68 59.70 -7.60
CA ASN A 322 -8.46 60.12 -8.99
C ASN A 322 -9.69 60.83 -9.58
N ASN A 323 -10.91 60.32 -9.36
CA ASN A 323 -12.12 60.97 -9.88
C ASN A 323 -12.34 62.39 -9.30
N ASN A 324 -12.06 62.59 -8.00
CA ASN A 324 -12.13 63.92 -7.39
C ASN A 324 -11.04 64.88 -7.92
N MET A 325 -9.91 64.36 -8.40
CA MET A 325 -8.86 65.17 -9.04
C MET A 325 -9.31 65.66 -10.43
N TYR A 326 -10.01 64.83 -11.20
CA TYR A 326 -10.59 65.22 -12.50
C TYR A 326 -11.75 66.22 -12.37
N GLU A 327 -12.62 66.09 -11.36
CA GLU A 327 -13.69 67.07 -11.11
C GLU A 327 -13.17 68.44 -10.67
N ASN A 328 -12.09 68.49 -9.87
CA ASN A 328 -11.48 69.75 -9.46
C ASN A 328 -10.66 70.41 -10.58
N PHE A 329 -10.08 69.64 -11.51
CA PHE A 329 -9.47 70.20 -12.72
C PHE A 329 -10.51 70.83 -13.66
N GLY A 330 -11.71 70.25 -13.75
CA GLY A 330 -12.81 70.78 -14.56
C GLY A 330 -13.40 72.11 -14.06
N LYS A 331 -13.33 72.39 -12.75
CA LYS A 331 -13.86 73.65 -12.15
C LYS A 331 -12.89 74.83 -12.19
N ASN A 332 -11.61 74.61 -12.49
CA ASN A 332 -10.62 75.69 -12.65
C ASN A 332 -10.42 76.14 -14.11
N ILE A 333 -11.19 75.61 -15.06
CA ILE A 333 -11.11 75.94 -16.50
C ILE A 333 -12.41 76.61 -17.00
N SER A 334 -13.31 77.05 -16.11
CA SER A 334 -14.53 77.80 -16.47
C SER A 334 -14.47 79.25 -16.05
#